data_AF-A0A1Y6C9B1-F1
#
_entry.id   AF-A0A1Y6C9B1-F1
#
_cell.length_a   1.000
_cell.length_b   1.000
_cell.length_c   1.000
_cell.angle_alpha   90.00
_cell.angle_beta   90.00
_cell.angle_gamma   90.00
#
_symmetry.space_group_name_H-M   'P 1'
#
loop_
_entity.id
_entity.type
_entity.pdbx_description
1 polymer ?
#
loop_
_entity_poly.entity_id
_entity_poly.type
_entity_poly.pdbx_seq_one_letter_code
_entity_poly.pdbx_strand_id
1 'polypeptide(L)'
;MYLAKILVILLLASSLQLSAQDQKLDSALKAFEDVEGSIEDGYLQIRISSRIKEQMHAYYELQNTLAASTPVEWERPIIELFIQSPWASQQRIGLLGGMGPLSDARIIDALGESIDENTLSSMSIHLLSLPPPRTMWQILRGGWNYGYHLQRFMRHNYQKYFLVSNAAHLNHSLISFFSGAHRVFHLPRYVANHMTHRHGIQDSPSLILSTDALRQAKLYQDLLRAKGMQALQLDDSDQGLVSAWIQTVKQGRLSATGKEEFSNFLSQMAEKYKVKSLLLACTELSIAYHYSVTPNSQQGFTIIDSEKLLLNAIQSALQQ
;
A
#
# COMPACT_ATOMS: atom_id res chain seq x y z
N MET A 1 -48.30 1.94 0.57
CA MET A 1 -47.79 3.15 -0.14
C MET A 1 -46.88 4.06 0.69
N TYR A 2 -46.65 3.80 1.99
CA TYR A 2 -45.71 4.58 2.83
C TYR A 2 -44.32 3.95 3.02
N LEU A 3 -44.12 2.68 2.66
CA LEU A 3 -42.82 1.98 2.72
C LEU A 3 -41.89 2.28 1.52
N ALA A 4 -42.44 2.70 0.38
CA ALA A 4 -41.65 3.06 -0.81
C ALA A 4 -41.00 4.46 -0.71
N LYS A 5 -41.55 5.38 0.10
CA LYS A 5 -40.98 6.72 0.29
C LYS A 5 -39.85 6.75 1.33
N ILE A 6 -39.82 5.83 2.29
CA ILE A 6 -38.74 5.72 3.28
C ILE A 6 -37.50 5.02 2.67
N LEU A 7 -37.69 4.09 1.72
CA LEU A 7 -36.58 3.45 1.00
C LEU A 7 -35.88 4.41 0.02
N VAL A 8 -36.64 5.32 -0.61
CA VAL A 8 -36.08 6.38 -1.47
C VAL A 8 -35.37 7.46 -0.65
N ILE A 9 -35.81 7.77 0.58
CA ILE A 9 -35.11 8.72 1.45
C ILE A 9 -33.82 8.12 2.04
N LEU A 10 -33.76 6.80 2.27
CA LEU A 10 -32.52 6.11 2.67
C LEU A 10 -31.54 5.91 1.50
N LEU A 11 -32.04 5.67 0.28
CA LEU A 11 -31.22 5.65 -0.95
C LEU A 11 -30.74 7.06 -1.34
N LEU A 12 -31.53 8.10 -1.07
CA LEU A 12 -31.14 9.49 -1.27
C LEU A 12 -30.17 10.01 -0.20
N ALA A 13 -30.19 9.47 1.02
CA ALA A 13 -29.20 9.79 2.04
C ALA A 13 -27.80 9.24 1.68
N SER A 14 -27.73 8.09 1.00
CA SER A 14 -26.50 7.60 0.36
C SER A 14 -26.14 8.37 -0.92
N SER A 15 -27.12 8.86 -1.68
CA SER A 15 -26.88 9.61 -2.92
C SER A 15 -26.53 11.10 -2.73
N LEU A 16 -26.84 11.68 -1.56
CA LEU A 16 -26.51 13.08 -1.23
C LEU A 16 -25.05 13.24 -0.75
N GLN A 17 -24.43 12.19 -0.20
CA GLN A 17 -22.97 12.14 -0.04
C GLN A 17 -22.26 11.84 -1.36
N LEU A 18 -22.87 11.01 -2.22
CA LEU A 18 -22.39 10.78 -3.59
C LEU A 18 -22.41 12.07 -4.41
N SER A 19 -23.44 12.93 -4.41
CA SER A 19 -23.46 14.09 -5.34
C SER A 19 -22.30 15.08 -5.19
N ALA A 20 -21.79 15.29 -3.97
CA ALA A 20 -20.63 16.15 -3.72
C ALA A 20 -19.30 15.42 -3.95
N GLN A 21 -19.26 14.11 -3.69
CA GLN A 21 -18.11 13.26 -3.95
C GLN A 21 -17.95 13.01 -5.45
N ASP A 22 -19.05 12.81 -6.18
CA ASP A 22 -19.19 12.69 -7.62
C ASP A 22 -18.74 13.99 -8.31
N GLN A 23 -19.14 15.18 -7.84
CA GLN A 23 -18.63 16.44 -8.42
C GLN A 23 -17.12 16.62 -8.23
N LYS A 24 -16.58 16.26 -7.05
CA LYS A 24 -15.13 16.31 -6.79
C LYS A 24 -14.38 15.25 -7.59
N LEU A 25 -14.95 14.06 -7.74
CA LEU A 25 -14.39 12.96 -8.51
C LEU A 25 -14.41 13.28 -10.00
N ASP A 26 -15.51 13.84 -10.51
CA ASP A 26 -15.66 14.28 -11.90
C ASP A 26 -14.72 15.44 -12.23
N SER A 27 -14.49 16.37 -11.29
CA SER A 27 -13.46 17.42 -11.43
C SER A 27 -12.04 16.85 -11.39
N ALA A 28 -11.78 15.87 -10.53
CA ALA A 28 -10.50 15.19 -10.46
C ALA A 28 -10.23 14.40 -11.74
N LEU A 29 -11.20 13.63 -12.24
CA LEU A 29 -11.14 12.86 -13.48
C LEU A 29 -11.03 13.74 -14.73
N LYS A 30 -11.63 14.93 -14.75
CA LYS A 30 -11.45 15.91 -15.84
C LYS A 30 -10.01 16.40 -15.99
N ALA A 31 -9.19 16.30 -14.94
CA ALA A 31 -7.75 16.57 -15.03
C ALA A 31 -6.96 15.40 -15.67
N PHE A 32 -7.61 14.28 -15.98
CA PHE A 32 -7.05 13.08 -16.60
C PHE A 32 -7.56 12.94 -18.04
N GLU A 33 -7.18 13.87 -18.91
CA GLU A 33 -7.70 13.96 -20.29
C GLU A 33 -7.52 12.68 -21.15
N ASP A 34 -6.68 11.72 -20.73
CA ASP A 34 -6.35 10.50 -21.47
C ASP A 34 -6.68 9.18 -20.74
N VAL A 35 -7.34 9.20 -19.58
CA VAL A 35 -7.62 7.97 -18.81
C VAL A 35 -9.05 7.49 -19.04
N GLU A 36 -9.19 6.25 -19.50
CA GLU A 36 -10.50 5.57 -19.59
C GLU A 36 -10.96 5.21 -18.17
N GLY A 37 -11.77 6.11 -17.60
CA GLY A 37 -12.43 5.94 -16.30
C GLY A 37 -13.91 5.61 -16.45
N SER A 38 -14.41 4.62 -15.72
CA SER A 38 -15.85 4.37 -15.59
C SER A 38 -16.24 4.10 -14.14
N ILE A 39 -17.48 4.45 -13.78
CA ILE A 39 -18.08 4.02 -12.52
C ILE A 39 -18.93 2.79 -12.81
N GLU A 40 -18.48 1.63 -12.36
CA GLU A 40 -19.18 0.36 -12.48
C GLU A 40 -19.21 -0.32 -11.12
N ASP A 41 -20.33 -0.91 -10.72
CA ASP A 41 -20.49 -1.63 -9.44
C ASP A 41 -20.06 -0.86 -8.17
N GLY A 42 -20.04 0.48 -8.21
CA GLY A 42 -19.59 1.34 -7.11
C GLY A 42 -18.06 1.51 -7.01
N TYR A 43 -17.32 1.11 -8.05
CA TYR A 43 -15.88 1.32 -8.17
C TYR A 43 -15.60 2.44 -9.16
N LEU A 44 -14.52 3.18 -8.92
CA LEU A 44 -13.86 3.88 -10.01
C LEU A 44 -12.92 2.89 -10.70
N GLN A 45 -13.32 2.40 -11.88
CA GLN A 45 -12.42 1.64 -12.74
C GLN A 45 -11.54 2.60 -13.53
N ILE A 46 -10.24 2.31 -13.57
CA ILE A 46 -9.24 3.07 -14.30
C ILE A 46 -8.49 2.11 -15.22
N ARG A 47 -8.38 2.42 -16.51
CA ARG A 47 -7.58 1.64 -17.46
C ARG A 47 -6.43 2.49 -18.00
N ILE A 48 -5.22 1.95 -17.89
CA ILE A 48 -3.98 2.51 -18.42
C ILE A 48 -3.49 1.58 -19.53
N SER A 49 -3.48 2.09 -20.76
CA SER A 49 -3.06 1.32 -21.95
C SER A 49 -2.19 2.06 -22.95
N SER A 50 -1.95 3.35 -22.75
CA SER A 50 -1.03 4.16 -23.54
C SER A 50 -0.34 5.15 -22.61
N ARG A 51 0.82 5.69 -23.02
CA ARG A 51 1.58 6.65 -22.19
C ARG A 51 1.72 6.17 -20.74
N ILE A 52 2.11 4.90 -20.60
CA ILE A 52 1.89 4.13 -19.36
C ILE A 52 2.56 4.82 -18.17
N LYS A 53 3.77 5.35 -18.37
CA LYS A 53 4.53 6.04 -17.32
C LYS A 53 3.80 7.30 -16.85
N GLU A 54 3.38 8.13 -17.80
CA GLU A 54 2.66 9.36 -17.52
C GLU A 54 1.32 9.10 -16.82
N GLN A 55 0.60 8.06 -17.24
CA GLN A 55 -0.69 7.71 -16.62
C GLN A 55 -0.54 7.06 -15.24
N MET A 56 0.52 6.28 -15.01
CA MET A 56 0.85 5.76 -13.69
C MET A 56 1.19 6.89 -12.72
N HIS A 57 1.94 7.89 -13.18
CA HIS A 57 2.21 9.10 -12.42
C HIS A 57 0.95 9.93 -12.17
N ALA A 58 0.09 10.06 -13.18
CA ALA A 58 -1.20 10.72 -13.01
C ALA A 58 -2.02 10.02 -11.92
N TYR A 59 -2.07 8.68 -11.90
CA TYR A 59 -2.78 7.93 -10.85
C TYR A 59 -2.26 8.24 -9.44
N TYR A 60 -0.96 8.49 -9.29
CA TYR A 60 -0.39 8.99 -8.04
C TYR A 60 -0.92 10.38 -7.66
N GLU A 61 -0.96 11.33 -8.61
CA GLU A 61 -1.54 12.66 -8.40
C GLU A 61 -3.05 12.62 -8.07
N LEU A 62 -3.80 11.67 -8.65
CA LEU A 62 -5.21 11.42 -8.29
C LEU A 62 -5.32 11.10 -6.81
N GLN A 63 -4.51 10.16 -6.35
CA GLN A 63 -4.56 9.66 -4.98
C GLN A 63 -4.08 10.70 -3.98
N ASN A 64 -3.13 11.55 -4.34
CA ASN A 64 -2.77 12.75 -3.57
C ASN A 64 -3.97 13.70 -3.42
N THR A 65 -4.66 14.00 -4.52
CA THR A 65 -5.84 14.87 -4.53
C THR A 65 -6.99 14.28 -3.69
N LEU A 66 -7.22 12.98 -3.80
CA LEU A 66 -8.20 12.26 -2.98
C LEU A 66 -7.81 12.25 -1.49
N ALA A 67 -6.53 12.09 -1.17
CA ALA A 67 -6.05 12.14 0.20
C ALA A 67 -6.21 13.52 0.84
N ALA A 68 -5.94 14.59 0.09
CA ALA A 68 -6.12 15.96 0.55
C ALA A 68 -7.61 16.31 0.74
N SER A 69 -8.47 15.90 -0.19
CA SER A 69 -9.90 16.22 -0.17
C SER A 69 -10.75 15.31 0.72
N THR A 70 -10.30 14.07 0.95
CA THR A 70 -10.94 13.04 1.78
C THR A 70 -9.89 12.38 2.69
N PRO A 71 -9.53 13.04 3.81
CA PRO A 71 -8.45 12.57 4.69
C PRO A 71 -8.72 11.21 5.33
N VAL A 72 -9.99 10.87 5.56
CA VAL A 72 -10.41 9.59 6.13
C VAL A 72 -10.32 8.49 5.07
N GLU A 73 -9.31 7.61 5.19
CA GLU A 73 -8.99 6.58 4.18
C GLU A 73 -10.18 5.67 3.82
N TRP A 74 -11.04 5.30 4.78
CA TRP A 74 -12.21 4.44 4.54
C TRP A 74 -13.32 5.14 3.72
N GLU A 75 -13.33 6.47 3.68
CA GLU A 75 -14.32 7.25 2.92
C GLU A 75 -13.87 7.52 1.48
N ARG A 76 -12.63 7.15 1.13
CA ARG A 76 -12.10 7.28 -0.22
C ARG A 76 -12.76 6.27 -1.16
N PRO A 77 -12.91 6.60 -2.46
CA PRO A 77 -13.49 5.68 -3.42
C PRO A 77 -12.66 4.39 -3.54
N ILE A 78 -13.34 3.28 -3.80
CA ILE A 78 -12.69 2.03 -4.18
C ILE A 78 -12.22 2.19 -5.62
N ILE A 79 -10.93 1.94 -5.86
CA ILE A 79 -10.34 2.08 -7.19
C ILE A 79 -9.85 0.73 -7.69
N GLU A 80 -10.28 0.39 -8.90
CA GLU A 80 -9.85 -0.80 -9.62
C GLU A 80 -9.04 -0.36 -10.85
N LEU A 81 -7.73 -0.53 -10.78
CA LEU A 81 -6.77 -0.05 -11.77
C LEU A 81 -6.23 -1.20 -12.61
N PHE A 82 -6.42 -1.11 -13.93
CA PHE A 82 -5.88 -2.04 -14.91
C PHE A 82 -4.75 -1.37 -15.68
N ILE A 83 -3.56 -1.97 -15.67
CA ILE A 83 -2.40 -1.49 -16.43
C ILE A 83 -1.99 -2.60 -17.39
N GLN A 84 -2.16 -2.37 -18.68
CA GLN A 84 -1.88 -3.36 -19.70
C GLN A 84 -1.50 -2.69 -21.01
N SER A 85 -0.49 -3.20 -21.71
CA SER A 85 -0.29 -2.85 -23.12
C SER A 85 -1.51 -3.29 -23.95
N PRO A 86 -1.85 -2.62 -25.06
CA PRO A 86 -2.92 -3.07 -25.97
C PRO A 86 -2.69 -4.49 -26.52
N TRP A 87 -1.43 -4.94 -26.50
CA TRP A 87 -1.03 -6.27 -26.98
C TRP A 87 -0.71 -7.24 -25.83
N ALA A 88 -1.04 -6.88 -24.59
CA ALA A 88 -0.72 -7.68 -23.42
C ALA A 88 -1.28 -9.11 -23.53
N SER A 89 -0.46 -10.10 -23.18
CA SER A 89 -0.94 -11.47 -23.01
C SER A 89 -1.99 -11.58 -21.89
N GLN A 90 -2.69 -12.72 -21.79
CA GLN A 90 -3.64 -12.96 -20.70
C GLN A 90 -2.98 -13.12 -19.31
N GLN A 91 -1.65 -13.14 -19.22
CA GLN A 91 -0.95 -13.26 -17.93
C GLN A 91 -1.10 -11.96 -17.12
N ARG A 92 -1.50 -12.11 -15.86
CA ARG A 92 -1.69 -10.96 -14.96
C ARG A 92 -1.21 -11.26 -13.55
N ILE A 93 -0.71 -10.21 -12.89
CA ILE A 93 -0.53 -10.17 -11.44
C ILE A 93 -1.63 -9.33 -10.80
N GLY A 94 -2.05 -9.74 -9.60
CA GLY A 94 -3.01 -8.99 -8.79
C GLY A 94 -2.30 -8.25 -7.66
N LEU A 95 -2.60 -6.97 -7.50
CA LEU A 95 -2.18 -6.17 -6.36
C LEU A 95 -3.41 -5.88 -5.50
N LEU A 96 -3.40 -6.29 -4.24
CA LEU A 96 -4.45 -5.98 -3.26
C LEU A 96 -3.96 -4.88 -2.32
N GLY A 97 -4.47 -3.67 -2.53
CA GLY A 97 -4.16 -2.47 -1.77
C GLY A 97 -5.29 -2.02 -0.84
N GLY A 98 -5.33 -0.72 -0.56
CA GLY A 98 -6.38 -0.05 0.20
C GLY A 98 -6.04 0.24 1.66
N MET A 99 -4.95 -0.34 2.19
CA MET A 99 -4.43 -0.02 3.54
C MET A 99 -3.54 1.22 3.57
N GLY A 100 -3.63 2.02 2.52
CA GLY A 100 -2.97 3.30 2.29
C GLY A 100 -3.04 3.58 0.78
N PRO A 101 -4.17 4.09 0.25
CA PRO A 101 -4.34 4.28 -1.19
C PRO A 101 -3.23 5.11 -1.85
N LEU A 102 -2.67 6.07 -1.12
CA LEU A 102 -1.51 6.84 -1.57
C LEU A 102 -0.23 5.99 -1.69
N SER A 103 -0.01 5.05 -0.77
CA SER A 103 1.09 4.10 -0.86
C SER A 103 0.90 3.12 -2.03
N ASP A 104 -0.33 2.66 -2.27
CA ASP A 104 -0.63 1.86 -3.47
C ASP A 104 -0.23 2.63 -4.74
N ALA A 105 -0.64 3.90 -4.83
CA ALA A 105 -0.39 4.76 -5.97
C ALA A 105 1.10 5.04 -6.19
N ARG A 106 1.86 5.19 -5.11
CA ARG A 106 3.31 5.36 -5.17
C ARG A 106 4.03 4.10 -5.66
N ILE A 107 3.57 2.91 -5.26
CA ILE A 107 4.12 1.66 -5.81
C ILE A 107 3.86 1.60 -7.32
N ILE A 108 2.66 2.00 -7.76
CA ILE A 108 2.36 2.12 -9.19
C ILE A 108 3.28 3.14 -9.87
N ASP A 109 3.43 4.34 -9.33
CA ASP A 109 4.33 5.38 -9.87
C ASP A 109 5.78 4.88 -10.01
N ALA A 110 6.33 4.29 -8.95
CA ALA A 110 7.68 3.71 -8.94
C ALA A 110 7.84 2.53 -9.92
N LEU A 111 6.78 1.74 -10.13
CA LEU A 111 6.75 0.73 -11.19
C LEU A 111 6.79 1.39 -12.58
N GLY A 112 6.09 2.50 -12.79
CA GLY A 112 6.12 3.25 -14.05
C GLY A 112 7.51 3.78 -14.41
N GLU A 113 8.27 4.22 -13.41
CA GLU A 113 9.66 4.68 -13.62
C GLU A 113 10.60 3.55 -14.05
N SER A 114 10.32 2.31 -13.64
CA SER A 114 11.28 1.20 -13.67
C SER A 114 10.92 0.06 -14.62
N ILE A 115 9.65 -0.09 -14.98
CA ILE A 115 9.17 -1.10 -15.92
C ILE A 115 9.46 -0.64 -17.36
N ASP A 116 9.98 -1.57 -18.17
CA ASP A 116 10.08 -1.41 -19.61
C ASP A 116 8.75 -1.77 -20.30
N GLU A 117 8.39 -1.04 -21.36
CA GLU A 117 7.12 -1.24 -22.08
C GLU A 117 6.98 -2.67 -22.63
N ASN A 118 8.10 -3.31 -23.03
CA ASN A 118 8.07 -4.70 -23.49
C ASN A 118 7.61 -5.66 -22.39
N THR A 119 7.88 -5.36 -21.13
CA THR A 119 7.43 -6.19 -19.99
C THR A 119 5.90 -6.18 -19.88
N LEU A 120 5.26 -5.04 -20.19
CA LEU A 120 3.80 -4.93 -20.15
C LEU A 120 3.11 -5.47 -21.42
N SER A 121 3.89 -5.82 -22.45
CA SER A 121 3.39 -6.57 -23.61
C SER A 121 3.21 -8.06 -23.29
N SER A 122 3.94 -8.61 -22.33
CA SER A 122 3.80 -10.00 -21.89
C SER A 122 2.90 -10.15 -20.65
N MET A 123 2.77 -9.12 -19.82
CA MET A 123 2.01 -9.21 -18.57
C MET A 123 1.21 -7.93 -18.26
N SER A 124 0.09 -8.09 -17.55
CA SER A 124 -0.72 -6.97 -17.06
C SER A 124 -0.78 -6.90 -15.54
N ILE A 125 -0.99 -5.70 -15.01
CA ILE A 125 -1.16 -5.43 -13.58
C ILE A 125 -2.63 -5.11 -13.34
N HIS A 126 -3.22 -5.75 -12.33
CA HIS A 126 -4.54 -5.37 -11.84
C HIS A 126 -4.45 -5.05 -10.35
N LEU A 127 -4.63 -3.77 -10.00
CA LEU A 127 -4.66 -3.27 -8.63
C LEU A 127 -6.11 -3.06 -8.19
N LEU A 128 -6.48 -3.65 -7.04
CA LEU A 128 -7.67 -3.27 -6.30
C LEU A 128 -7.25 -2.50 -5.04
N SER A 129 -7.47 -1.19 -5.02
CA SER A 129 -7.33 -0.35 -3.83
C SER A 129 -8.65 -0.33 -3.07
N LEU A 130 -8.76 -1.23 -2.07
CA LEU A 130 -9.98 -1.47 -1.29
C LEU A 130 -9.73 -1.18 0.20
N PRO A 131 -10.04 0.04 0.69
CA PRO A 131 -9.89 0.36 2.10
C PRO A 131 -10.65 -0.62 2.99
N PRO A 132 -10.00 -1.31 3.95
CA PRO A 132 -10.70 -2.23 4.84
C PRO A 132 -11.47 -1.48 5.93
N PRO A 133 -12.61 -2.02 6.40
CA PRO A 133 -13.31 -1.46 7.55
C PRO A 133 -12.45 -1.65 8.81
N ARG A 134 -12.26 -0.58 9.58
CA ARG A 134 -11.38 -0.54 10.77
C ARG A 134 -12.12 -0.51 12.09
N THR A 135 -13.39 -0.09 12.11
CA THR A 135 -14.22 -0.03 13.32
C THR A 135 -15.39 -1.01 13.24
N MET A 136 -15.92 -1.42 14.40
CA MET A 136 -17.09 -2.31 14.46
C MET A 136 -18.28 -1.76 13.68
N TRP A 137 -18.49 -0.44 13.73
CA TRP A 137 -19.55 0.22 12.97
C TRP A 137 -19.29 0.21 11.46
N GLN A 138 -18.05 0.37 11.02
CA GLN A 138 -17.67 0.22 9.60
C GLN A 138 -17.86 -1.22 9.12
N ILE A 139 -17.53 -2.21 9.94
CA ILE A 139 -17.76 -3.63 9.63
C ILE A 139 -19.26 -3.90 9.46
N LEU A 140 -20.11 -3.39 10.36
CA LEU A 140 -21.56 -3.55 10.27
C LEU A 140 -22.16 -2.87 9.03
N ARG A 141 -21.62 -1.70 8.62
CA ARG A 141 -22.13 -0.97 7.46
C ARG A 141 -21.60 -1.45 6.11
N GLY A 142 -20.36 -1.92 6.06
CA GLY A 142 -19.65 -2.16 4.81
C GLY A 142 -18.84 -3.45 4.73
N GLY A 143 -18.84 -4.28 5.78
CA GLY A 143 -18.07 -5.52 5.82
C GLY A 143 -18.49 -6.54 4.77
N TRP A 144 -19.79 -6.64 4.47
CA TRP A 144 -20.29 -7.45 3.35
C TRP A 144 -19.85 -6.94 1.99
N ASN A 145 -19.86 -5.62 1.80
CA ASN A 145 -19.39 -5.05 0.54
C ASN A 145 -17.88 -5.29 0.36
N TYR A 146 -17.09 -5.07 1.42
CA TYR A 146 -15.67 -5.38 1.45
C TYR A 146 -15.39 -6.86 1.11
N GLY A 147 -16.10 -7.78 1.77
CA GLY A 147 -15.97 -9.22 1.53
C GLY A 147 -16.35 -9.63 0.11
N TYR A 148 -17.42 -9.05 -0.45
CA TYR A 148 -17.83 -9.28 -1.83
C TYR A 148 -16.77 -8.82 -2.83
N HIS A 149 -16.27 -7.59 -2.68
CA HIS A 149 -15.24 -7.03 -3.55
C HIS A 149 -13.92 -7.82 -3.48
N LEU A 150 -13.49 -8.16 -2.26
CA LEU A 150 -12.33 -9.01 -2.05
C LEU A 150 -12.53 -10.37 -2.72
N GLN A 151 -13.67 -11.03 -2.51
CA GLN A 151 -13.94 -12.32 -3.15
C GLN A 151 -13.95 -12.21 -4.68
N ARG A 152 -14.54 -11.16 -5.26
CA ARG A 152 -14.56 -10.91 -6.71
C ARG A 152 -13.13 -10.82 -7.26
N PHE A 153 -12.28 -10.02 -6.62
CA PHE A 153 -10.88 -9.86 -6.99
C PHE A 153 -10.09 -11.18 -6.90
N MET A 154 -10.34 -11.95 -5.85
CA MET A 154 -9.64 -13.21 -5.58
C MET A 154 -10.11 -14.37 -6.49
N ARG A 155 -11.21 -14.22 -7.23
CA ARG A 155 -11.67 -15.19 -8.23
C ARG A 155 -10.91 -15.12 -9.55
N HIS A 156 -10.19 -14.03 -9.81
CA HIS A 156 -9.39 -13.94 -11.02
C HIS A 156 -8.22 -14.91 -10.98
N ASN A 157 -7.83 -15.47 -12.13
CA ASN A 157 -6.71 -16.41 -12.18
C ASN A 157 -5.37 -15.68 -12.37
N TYR A 158 -4.95 -14.89 -11.40
CA TYR A 158 -3.63 -14.25 -11.45
C TYR A 158 -2.53 -15.27 -11.20
N GLN A 159 -1.38 -15.05 -11.84
CA GLN A 159 -0.18 -15.84 -11.57
C GLN A 159 0.26 -15.67 -10.12
N LYS A 160 0.17 -14.43 -9.61
CA LYS A 160 0.58 -14.06 -8.27
C LYS A 160 -0.25 -12.91 -7.75
N TYR A 161 -0.53 -12.95 -6.45
CA TYR A 161 -1.14 -11.88 -5.69
C TYR A 161 -0.10 -11.23 -4.80
N PHE A 162 -0.05 -9.91 -4.80
CA PHE A 162 0.76 -9.12 -3.88
C PHE A 162 -0.16 -8.32 -2.97
N LEU A 163 0.15 -8.31 -1.67
CA LEU A 163 -0.52 -7.41 -0.74
C LEU A 163 0.35 -6.16 -0.60
N VAL A 164 -0.25 -5.01 -0.88
CA VAL A 164 0.49 -3.75 -1.09
C VAL A 164 0.79 -3.02 0.24
N SER A 165 0.49 -3.66 1.38
CA SER A 165 0.73 -3.13 2.72
C SER A 165 1.16 -4.22 3.70
N ASN A 166 2.10 -3.92 4.60
CA ASN A 166 2.51 -4.84 5.65
C ASN A 166 1.37 -5.23 6.58
N ALA A 167 0.45 -4.30 6.89
CA ALA A 167 -0.71 -4.57 7.73
C ALA A 167 -1.64 -5.64 7.12
N ALA A 168 -1.68 -5.73 5.79
CA ALA A 168 -2.45 -6.74 5.06
C ALA A 168 -2.06 -8.17 5.46
N HIS A 169 -0.77 -8.36 5.76
CA HIS A 169 -0.22 -9.68 6.04
C HIS A 169 -0.65 -10.26 7.40
N LEU A 170 -1.23 -9.44 8.29
CA LEU A 170 -1.90 -9.97 9.48
C LEU A 170 -3.05 -10.92 9.13
N ASN A 171 -3.70 -10.68 7.98
CA ASN A 171 -4.78 -11.51 7.44
C ASN A 171 -4.32 -12.42 6.29
N HIS A 172 -3.01 -12.65 6.14
CA HIS A 172 -2.45 -13.42 5.02
C HIS A 172 -3.08 -14.81 4.90
N SER A 173 -3.35 -15.50 6.02
CA SER A 173 -3.98 -16.83 6.02
C SER A 173 -5.39 -16.82 5.42
N LEU A 174 -6.20 -15.83 5.80
CA LEU A 174 -7.56 -15.64 5.28
C LEU A 174 -7.53 -15.32 3.79
N ILE A 175 -6.65 -14.41 3.37
CA ILE A 175 -6.49 -14.03 1.96
C ILE A 175 -6.01 -15.24 1.14
N SER A 176 -5.00 -15.96 1.64
CA SER A 176 -4.48 -17.18 1.02
C SER A 176 -5.53 -18.28 0.86
N PHE A 177 -6.47 -18.39 1.81
CA PHE A 177 -7.59 -19.32 1.72
C PHE A 177 -8.49 -18.99 0.51
N PHE A 178 -8.73 -17.71 0.21
CA PHE A 178 -9.58 -17.29 -0.90
C PHE A 178 -8.93 -17.35 -2.29
N SER A 179 -7.61 -17.19 -2.42
CA SER A 179 -6.89 -17.23 -3.73
C SER A 179 -6.21 -18.56 -4.05
N GLY A 180 -6.22 -19.51 -3.11
CA GLY A 180 -5.30 -20.65 -3.12
C GLY A 180 -3.93 -20.26 -2.54
N ALA A 181 -3.48 -21.04 -1.55
CA ALA A 181 -2.40 -20.64 -0.64
C ALA A 181 -1.03 -20.35 -1.29
N HIS A 182 -0.77 -20.90 -2.48
CA HIS A 182 0.55 -20.78 -3.12
C HIS A 182 0.73 -19.53 -3.99
N ARG A 183 -0.32 -18.73 -4.17
CA ARG A 183 -0.30 -17.57 -5.08
C ARG A 183 -0.12 -16.24 -4.39
N VAL A 184 -0.32 -16.16 -3.07
CA VAL A 184 -0.13 -14.92 -2.31
C VAL A 184 1.33 -14.77 -1.92
N PHE A 185 1.94 -13.69 -2.39
CA PHE A 185 3.28 -13.31 -1.98
C PHE A 185 3.28 -12.88 -0.52
N HIS A 186 4.19 -13.41 0.28
CA HIS A 186 4.30 -13.11 1.70
C HIS A 186 5.47 -12.14 1.97
N LEU A 187 5.21 -10.83 1.89
CA LEU A 187 6.24 -9.80 2.03
C LEU A 187 7.04 -9.90 3.34
N PRO A 188 6.44 -10.06 4.55
CA PRO A 188 7.24 -10.15 5.76
C PRO A 188 8.24 -11.32 5.77
N ARG A 189 7.86 -12.47 5.20
CA ARG A 189 8.73 -13.64 5.06
C ARG A 189 9.84 -13.37 4.04
N TYR A 190 9.50 -12.72 2.93
CA TYR A 190 10.48 -12.32 1.92
C TYR A 190 11.52 -11.35 2.49
N VAL A 191 11.09 -10.33 3.22
CA VAL A 191 11.98 -9.37 3.90
C VAL A 191 12.85 -10.06 4.95
N ALA A 192 12.28 -10.93 5.78
CA ALA A 192 13.05 -11.68 6.77
C ALA A 192 14.11 -12.58 6.10
N ASN A 193 13.78 -13.23 4.98
CA ASN A 193 14.75 -13.97 4.17
C ASN A 193 15.82 -13.04 3.59
N HIS A 194 15.45 -11.87 3.07
CA HIS A 194 16.41 -10.93 2.51
C HIS A 194 17.40 -10.43 3.58
N MET A 195 16.93 -10.19 4.80
CA MET A 195 17.77 -9.77 5.92
C MET A 195 18.79 -10.82 6.34
N THR A 196 18.45 -12.12 6.34
CA THR A 196 19.41 -13.18 6.72
C THR A 196 20.55 -13.38 5.74
N HIS A 197 20.36 -13.04 4.47
CA HIS A 197 21.38 -13.24 3.44
C HIS A 197 22.31 -12.02 3.28
N ARG A 198 22.13 -10.98 4.10
CA ARG A 198 22.90 -9.74 4.00
C ARG A 198 24.00 -9.70 5.06
N HIS A 199 25.25 -9.75 4.60
CA HIS A 199 26.43 -9.65 5.45
C HIS A 199 26.38 -8.43 6.38
N GLY A 200 26.72 -8.64 7.65
CA GLY A 200 26.78 -7.58 8.68
C GLY A 200 25.44 -7.24 9.36
N ILE A 201 24.31 -7.71 8.83
CA ILE A 201 22.99 -7.52 9.48
C ILE A 201 22.69 -8.67 10.44
N GLN A 202 23.01 -9.91 10.07
CA GLN A 202 22.73 -11.12 10.88
C GLN A 202 23.38 -11.09 12.28
N ASP A 203 24.51 -10.40 12.43
CA ASP A 203 25.30 -10.37 13.67
C ASP A 203 24.95 -9.18 14.58
N SER A 204 23.95 -8.38 14.22
CA SER A 204 23.53 -7.19 14.98
C SER A 204 22.00 -7.18 15.12
N PRO A 205 21.45 -6.70 16.25
CA PRO A 205 20.02 -6.56 16.38
C PRO A 205 19.47 -5.61 15.31
N SER A 206 18.32 -5.96 14.73
CA SER A 206 17.55 -5.06 13.86
C SER A 206 16.42 -4.41 14.64
N LEU A 207 16.33 -3.08 14.60
CA LEU A 207 15.19 -2.37 15.16
C LEU A 207 14.06 -2.31 14.13
N ILE A 208 12.85 -2.72 14.52
CA ILE A 208 11.70 -2.75 13.63
C ILE A 208 10.83 -1.51 13.89
N LEU A 209 10.66 -0.69 12.86
CA LEU A 209 9.80 0.49 12.89
C LEU A 209 8.50 0.14 12.14
N SER A 210 7.38 0.06 12.86
CA SER A 210 6.08 -0.36 12.32
C SER A 210 4.92 0.35 13.02
N THR A 211 3.70 0.13 12.54
CA THR A 211 2.50 0.49 13.32
C THR A 211 2.41 -0.31 14.61
N ASP A 212 1.63 0.19 15.58
CA ASP A 212 1.34 -0.54 16.81
C ASP A 212 0.70 -1.91 16.56
N ALA A 213 -0.22 -2.01 15.61
CA ALA A 213 -0.88 -3.27 15.27
C ALA A 213 0.14 -4.33 14.83
N LEU A 214 1.12 -3.95 14.00
CA LEU A 214 2.18 -4.84 13.55
C LEU A 214 3.16 -5.21 14.67
N ARG A 215 3.48 -4.25 15.55
CA ARG A 215 4.34 -4.47 16.72
C ARG A 215 3.71 -5.47 17.68
N GLN A 216 2.44 -5.28 18.02
CA GLN A 216 1.69 -6.15 18.93
C GLN A 216 1.54 -7.56 18.36
N ALA A 217 1.28 -7.67 17.06
CA ALA A 217 1.18 -8.95 16.36
C ALA A 217 2.55 -9.64 16.15
N LYS A 218 3.67 -8.98 16.49
CA LYS A 218 5.03 -9.51 16.34
C LYS A 218 5.36 -10.00 14.92
N LEU A 219 4.73 -9.39 13.91
CA LEU A 219 4.71 -9.89 12.52
C LEU A 219 6.12 -10.18 11.98
N TYR A 220 7.07 -9.28 12.23
CA TYR A 220 8.46 -9.42 11.80
C TYR A 220 9.34 -10.08 12.85
N GLN A 221 9.08 -9.82 14.13
CA GLN A 221 9.88 -10.28 15.25
C GLN A 221 9.94 -11.80 15.30
N ASP A 222 8.79 -12.46 15.14
CA ASP A 222 8.72 -13.91 15.19
C ASP A 222 9.39 -14.55 13.96
N LEU A 223 9.25 -13.94 12.78
CA LEU A 223 9.92 -14.40 11.55
C LEU A 223 11.44 -14.26 11.60
N LEU A 224 11.95 -13.15 12.14
CA LEU A 224 13.38 -12.91 12.29
C LEU A 224 13.98 -13.81 13.38
N ARG A 225 13.28 -13.96 14.52
CA ARG A 225 13.71 -14.86 15.60
C ARG A 225 13.76 -16.32 15.14
N ALA A 226 12.79 -16.76 14.36
CA ALA A 226 12.79 -18.11 13.77
C ALA A 226 14.00 -18.35 12.84
N LYS A 227 14.68 -17.29 12.42
CA LYS A 227 15.90 -17.31 11.59
C LYS A 227 17.19 -17.07 12.39
N GLY A 228 17.09 -17.06 13.72
CA GLY A 228 18.25 -16.80 14.59
C GLY A 228 18.66 -15.33 14.66
N MET A 229 17.90 -14.40 14.08
CA MET A 229 18.20 -12.97 14.15
C MET A 229 17.59 -12.34 15.41
N GLN A 230 18.31 -11.38 15.99
CA GLN A 230 17.76 -10.56 17.07
C GLN A 230 16.94 -9.40 16.49
N ALA A 231 15.68 -9.30 16.91
CA ALA A 231 14.77 -8.24 16.53
C ALA A 231 14.38 -7.41 17.76
N LEU A 232 14.66 -6.11 17.74
CA LEU A 232 14.27 -5.18 18.80
C LEU A 232 12.92 -4.52 18.48
N GLN A 233 12.16 -4.26 19.53
CA GLN A 233 10.96 -3.44 19.49
C GLN A 233 11.23 -2.11 20.17
N LEU A 234 10.51 -1.09 19.74
CA LEU A 234 10.48 0.21 20.40
C LEU A 234 9.79 0.11 21.75
N ASP A 235 10.29 0.90 22.71
CA ASP A 235 9.52 1.27 23.89
C ASP A 235 8.26 2.07 23.47
N ASP A 236 7.27 2.17 24.36
CA ASP A 236 5.99 2.79 24.02
C ASP A 236 6.12 4.29 23.70
N SER A 237 7.14 4.97 24.26
CA SER A 237 7.39 6.39 23.98
C SER A 237 7.86 6.58 22.54
N ASP A 238 8.88 5.83 22.11
CA ASP A 238 9.41 5.92 20.75
C ASP A 238 8.42 5.38 19.71
N GLN A 239 7.63 4.37 20.09
CA GLN A 239 6.54 3.87 19.24
C GLN A 239 5.48 4.97 19.00
N GLY A 240 5.24 5.83 19.99
CA GLY A 240 4.42 7.04 19.82
C GLY A 240 4.98 7.98 18.75
N LEU A 241 6.31 8.17 18.71
CA LEU A 241 6.98 8.98 17.69
C LEU A 241 6.88 8.37 16.30
N VAL A 242 7.11 7.06 16.16
CA VAL A 242 6.91 6.35 14.88
C VAL A 242 5.47 6.48 14.40
N SER A 243 4.50 6.33 15.30
CA SER A 243 3.09 6.44 14.98
C SER A 243 2.72 7.86 14.51
N ALA A 244 3.30 8.89 15.13
CA ALA A 244 3.13 10.28 14.69
C ALA A 244 3.67 10.49 13.27
N TRP A 245 4.86 9.97 12.94
CA TRP A 245 5.41 10.02 11.59
C TRP A 245 4.49 9.35 10.56
N ILE A 246 4.02 8.13 10.84
CA ILE A 246 3.10 7.40 9.96
C ILE A 246 1.83 8.24 9.71
N GLN A 247 1.24 8.84 10.76
CA GLN A 247 0.04 9.66 10.61
C GLN A 247 0.28 10.94 9.80
N THR A 248 1.42 11.62 9.99
CA THR A 248 1.80 12.79 9.19
C THR A 248 1.86 12.45 7.70
N VAL A 249 2.44 11.31 7.35
CA VAL A 249 2.51 10.83 5.95
C VAL A 249 1.12 10.49 5.41
N LYS A 250 0.30 9.75 6.17
CA LYS A 250 -1.08 9.39 5.76
C LYS A 250 -1.94 10.60 5.41
N GLN A 251 -1.70 11.71 6.09
CA GLN A 251 -2.39 12.98 5.91
C GLN A 251 -1.80 13.86 4.79
N GLY A 252 -0.73 13.41 4.11
CA GLY A 252 -0.04 14.17 3.06
C GLY A 252 0.71 15.40 3.58
N ARG A 253 1.12 15.42 4.86
CA ARG A 253 1.70 16.60 5.54
C ARG A 253 3.23 16.57 5.62
N LEU A 254 3.90 15.79 4.77
CA LEU A 254 5.36 15.79 4.69
C LEU A 254 5.86 17.07 4.01
N SER A 255 6.36 18.02 4.80
CA SER A 255 7.01 19.24 4.29
C SER A 255 8.46 18.96 3.85
N ALA A 256 9.07 19.94 3.18
CA ALA A 256 10.50 19.88 2.87
C ALA A 256 11.39 19.79 4.14
N THR A 257 11.00 20.43 5.24
CA THR A 257 11.71 20.35 6.53
C THR A 257 11.55 18.99 7.21
N GLY A 258 10.39 18.34 7.05
CA GLY A 258 10.12 17.00 7.58
C GLY A 258 11.08 15.92 7.05
N LYS A 259 11.77 16.19 5.93
CA LYS A 259 12.75 15.28 5.30
C LYS A 259 14.01 15.12 6.13
N GLU A 260 14.60 16.22 6.57
CA GLU A 260 15.79 16.21 7.42
C GLU A 260 15.45 15.73 8.83
N GLU A 261 14.30 16.15 9.34
CA GLU A 261 13.78 15.71 10.64
C GLU A 261 13.59 14.19 10.70
N PHE A 262 13.05 13.57 9.64
CA PHE A 262 12.88 12.12 9.60
C PHE A 262 14.22 11.37 9.53
N SER A 263 15.17 11.87 8.75
CA SER A 263 16.53 11.32 8.67
C SER A 263 17.25 11.37 10.03
N ASN A 264 17.12 12.50 10.74
CA ASN A 264 17.64 12.68 12.09
C ASN A 264 16.93 11.75 13.08
N PHE A 265 15.62 11.59 12.96
CA PHE A 265 14.84 10.65 13.78
C PHE A 265 15.36 9.21 13.61
N LEU A 266 15.58 8.74 12.37
CA LEU A 266 16.13 7.41 12.12
C LEU A 266 17.52 7.25 12.76
N SER A 267 18.37 8.28 12.65
CA SER A 267 19.70 8.26 13.25
C SER A 267 19.67 8.18 14.78
N GLN A 268 18.80 8.96 15.42
CA GLN A 268 18.58 8.91 16.87
C GLN A 268 18.07 7.54 17.31
N MET A 269 17.16 6.92 16.55
CA MET A 269 16.67 5.58 16.85
C MET A 269 17.79 4.54 16.73
N ALA A 270 18.60 4.60 15.67
CA ALA A 270 19.73 3.68 15.50
C ALA A 270 20.75 3.79 16.65
N GLU A 271 21.08 5.03 17.04
CA GLU A 271 22.01 5.32 18.13
C GLU A 271 21.46 4.87 19.50
N LYS A 272 20.22 5.27 19.83
CA LYS A 272 19.55 4.93 21.10
C LYS A 272 19.50 3.42 21.32
N TYR A 273 19.14 2.65 20.29
CA TYR A 273 19.03 1.20 20.37
C TYR A 273 20.32 0.45 20.02
N LYS A 274 21.39 1.17 19.65
CA LYS A 274 22.70 0.61 19.29
C LYS A 274 22.60 -0.47 18.20
N VAL A 275 21.79 -0.21 17.18
CA VAL A 275 21.53 -1.13 16.07
C VAL A 275 22.27 -0.71 14.81
N LYS A 276 22.73 -1.70 14.03
CA LYS A 276 23.31 -1.47 12.69
C LYS A 276 22.28 -1.55 11.57
N SER A 277 21.02 -1.85 11.91
CA SER A 277 19.96 -1.97 10.92
C SER A 277 18.60 -1.53 11.46
N LEU A 278 17.88 -0.78 10.63
CA LEU A 278 16.50 -0.37 10.86
C LEU A 278 15.62 -0.98 9.77
N LEU A 279 14.56 -1.68 10.15
CA LEU A 279 13.54 -2.16 9.23
C LEU A 279 12.37 -1.19 9.20
N LEU A 280 12.13 -0.57 8.05
CA LEU A 280 10.91 0.19 7.77
C LEU A 280 9.81 -0.80 7.38
N ALA A 281 9.04 -1.25 8.37
CA ALA A 281 7.97 -2.23 8.24
C ALA A 281 6.58 -1.58 8.03
N CYS A 282 6.54 -0.33 7.58
CA CYS A 282 5.34 0.40 7.20
C CYS A 282 5.65 1.22 5.95
N THR A 283 4.76 1.20 4.95
CA THR A 283 5.03 1.88 3.68
C THR A 283 5.08 3.39 3.85
N GLU A 284 4.35 3.98 4.81
CA GLU A 284 4.46 5.39 5.14
C GLU A 284 5.85 5.82 5.66
N LEU A 285 6.57 4.91 6.34
CA LEU A 285 7.94 5.20 6.75
C LEU A 285 8.90 5.16 5.56
N SER A 286 8.66 4.28 4.59
CA SER A 286 9.37 4.24 3.31
C SER A 286 9.12 5.50 2.48
N ILE A 287 7.88 6.02 2.52
CA ILE A 287 7.52 7.32 1.95
C ILE A 287 8.37 8.42 2.56
N ALA A 288 8.30 8.60 3.88
CA ALA A 288 9.09 9.61 4.58
C ALA A 288 10.60 9.45 4.30
N TYR A 289 11.09 8.22 4.23
CA TYR A 289 12.49 7.90 3.96
C TYR A 289 12.93 8.29 2.54
N HIS A 290 12.20 7.94 1.48
CA HIS A 290 12.60 8.31 0.11
C HIS A 290 12.47 9.80 -0.17
N TYR A 291 11.68 10.51 0.63
CA TYR A 291 11.68 11.97 0.61
C TYR A 291 12.91 12.58 1.28
N SER A 292 13.63 11.84 2.14
CA SER A 292 14.82 12.33 2.84
C SER A 292 16.03 12.48 1.90
N VAL A 293 16.83 13.52 2.14
CA VAL A 293 17.91 13.96 1.21
C VAL A 293 19.23 13.23 1.48
N THR A 294 19.33 12.44 2.54
CA THR A 294 20.60 11.85 2.97
C THR A 294 20.80 10.44 2.43
N PRO A 295 21.84 10.17 1.60
CA PRO A 295 22.18 8.82 1.19
C PRO A 295 22.52 7.94 2.40
N ASN A 296 22.06 6.67 2.37
CA ASN A 296 22.34 5.61 3.35
C ASN A 296 23.81 5.51 3.82
N SER A 297 24.76 5.96 3.01
CA SER A 297 26.19 5.78 3.23
C SER A 297 26.80 6.64 4.35
N GLN A 298 26.07 7.60 4.94
CA GLN A 298 26.62 8.50 5.96
C GLN A 298 26.22 8.19 7.40
N GLN A 299 25.28 7.26 7.64
CA GLN A 299 24.65 7.14 8.97
C GLN A 299 25.13 5.96 9.83
N GLY A 300 26.05 5.12 9.33
CA GLY A 300 26.61 4.01 10.10
C GLY A 300 25.65 2.84 10.38
N PHE A 301 24.42 2.89 9.88
CA PHE A 301 23.44 1.80 9.89
C PHE A 301 22.85 1.58 8.50
N THR A 302 22.22 0.42 8.30
CA THR A 302 21.52 0.05 7.06
C THR A 302 20.01 0.19 7.23
N ILE A 303 19.37 0.92 6.32
CA ILE A 303 17.91 0.89 6.17
C ILE A 303 17.50 -0.33 5.33
N ILE A 304 16.61 -1.15 5.89
CA ILE A 304 15.88 -2.18 5.15
C ILE A 304 14.49 -1.62 4.89
N ASP A 305 14.21 -1.32 3.62
CA ASP A 305 12.92 -0.81 3.20
C ASP A 305 12.04 -1.95 2.68
N SER A 306 10.94 -2.25 3.40
CA SER A 306 9.99 -3.27 2.98
C SER A 306 9.19 -2.90 1.71
N GLU A 307 8.95 -1.62 1.45
CA GLU A 307 8.26 -1.12 0.25
C GLU A 307 9.14 -1.35 -0.99
N LYS A 308 10.42 -0.97 -0.92
CA LYS A 308 11.39 -1.27 -1.98
C LYS A 308 11.53 -2.76 -2.25
N LEU A 309 11.55 -3.59 -1.20
CA LEU A 309 11.61 -5.05 -1.36
C LEU A 309 10.33 -5.62 -1.99
N LEU A 310 9.16 -5.05 -1.70
CA LEU A 310 7.91 -5.38 -2.38
C LEU A 310 7.98 -5.00 -3.87
N LEU A 311 8.44 -3.78 -4.18
CA LEU A 311 8.59 -3.29 -5.54
C LEU A 311 9.47 -4.22 -6.38
N ASN A 312 10.65 -4.60 -5.83
CA ASN A 312 11.56 -5.53 -6.49
C ASN A 312 10.90 -6.90 -6.75
N ALA A 313 10.09 -7.38 -5.80
CA ALA A 313 9.40 -8.67 -5.94
C ALA A 313 8.28 -8.62 -7.00
N ILE A 314 7.59 -7.48 -7.15
CA ILE A 314 6.61 -7.24 -8.20
C ILE A 314 7.30 -7.19 -9.55
N GLN A 315 8.36 -6.39 -9.71
CA GLN A 315 9.16 -6.31 -10.94
C GLN A 315 9.70 -7.69 -11.37
N SER A 316 10.23 -8.45 -10.42
CA SER A 316 10.73 -9.80 -10.69
C SER A 316 9.64 -10.75 -11.18
N ALA A 317 8.40 -10.57 -10.72
CA ALA A 317 7.27 -11.38 -11.19
C ALA A 317 6.80 -10.94 -12.59
N LEU A 318 6.90 -9.65 -12.92
CA LEU A 318 6.56 -9.13 -14.25
C LEU A 318 7.53 -9.60 -15.34
N GLN A 319 8.76 -9.98 -14.97
CA GLN A 319 9.82 -10.44 -15.88
C GLN A 319 9.85 -11.96 -16.10
N GLN A 320 9.02 -12.74 -15.41
CA GLN A 320 8.93 -14.20 -15.51
C GLN A 320 7.90 -14.64 -16.56
#